data_AF-A0A7S4DHX8-F1
#
_entry.id   AF-A0A7S4DHX8-F1
#
_cell.length_a   1.000
_cell.length_b   1.000
_cell.length_c   1.000
_cell.angle_alpha   90.00
_cell.angle_beta   90.00
_cell.angle_gamma   90.00
#
_symmetry.space_group_name_H-M   'P 1'
#
loop_
_entity.id
_entity.type
_entity.pdbx_description
1 polymer ?
#
loop_
_entity_poly.entity_id
_entity_poly.type
_entity_poly.pdbx_seq_one_letter_code
_entity_poly.pdbx_strand_id
1 'polypeptide(L)'
;QAVVICRCRDLLSFRLSYVKTLSLMHMRCCARWMSLECQDGGIYLVNTRNERFLAYPVASADAILLWLREYTRRLLEGIYGIGPIIPFMLERSKGISLFPLKGPERTHKVTRSVHIASSVIYMPEHSQGWTYSIRMRLLTPDEEGYMTPEARGFTRCQLTTRHWVIEKEDDTPQHVRGRGVIGIFPILTEGGWVLNRWSDPHRQYGRVEEKEVKGEFIYQSCTGSFPRGKEGSFRGDMNFVPNIESAPEGDEFQVEVKAFPMGYPKYLY
;
A
#
# COMPACT_ATOMS: atom_id res chain seq x y z
N GLN A 1 17.67 28.74 -4.78
CA GLN A 1 18.33 27.42 -4.83
C GLN A 1 17.24 26.37 -4.66
N ALA A 2 17.12 25.40 -5.57
CA ALA A 2 16.09 24.36 -5.52
C ALA A 2 16.76 23.00 -5.53
N VAL A 3 16.42 22.16 -4.56
CA VAL A 3 16.91 20.79 -4.44
C VAL A 3 16.07 19.92 -5.37
N VAL A 4 16.73 19.33 -6.37
CA VAL A 4 16.17 18.35 -7.29
C VAL A 4 16.51 16.97 -6.74
N ILE A 5 15.50 16.13 -6.46
CA ILE A 5 15.69 14.70 -6.25
C ILE A 5 14.84 13.96 -7.26
N CYS A 6 15.46 13.58 -8.38
CA CYS A 6 15.09 12.38 -9.14
C CYS A 6 16.22 12.03 -10.10
N ARG A 7 16.70 10.78 -10.02
CA ARG A 7 17.68 10.19 -10.93
C ARG A 7 17.02 8.95 -11.54
N CYS A 8 16.68 8.99 -12.83
CA CYS A 8 16.88 7.86 -13.72
C CYS A 8 16.83 8.31 -15.18
N ARG A 9 17.72 7.72 -15.96
CA ARG A 9 18.03 8.02 -17.36
C ARG A 9 16.91 7.56 -18.29
N ASP A 10 16.90 8.20 -19.45
CA ASP A 10 16.18 7.87 -20.68
C ASP A 10 14.77 8.48 -20.82
N LEU A 11 14.73 9.70 -21.38
CA LEU A 11 13.87 10.07 -22.51
C LEU A 11 14.28 11.46 -23.05
N LEU A 12 14.71 11.46 -24.32
CA LEU A 12 15.03 12.62 -25.14
C LEU A 12 13.78 13.47 -25.42
N SER A 13 13.75 14.71 -24.92
CA SER A 13 13.56 15.94 -25.73
C SER A 13 13.39 17.13 -24.79
N PHE A 14 14.36 18.06 -24.81
CA PHE A 14 14.29 19.34 -24.12
C PHE A 14 13.56 20.35 -25.01
N ARG A 15 12.44 20.92 -24.54
CA ARG A 15 11.98 22.26 -24.94
C ARG A 15 11.77 23.08 -23.68
N LEU A 16 12.48 24.20 -23.59
CA LEU A 16 12.37 25.16 -22.50
C LEU A 16 10.99 25.83 -22.52
N SER A 17 10.20 25.60 -21.50
CA SER A 17 9.05 26.42 -21.13
C SER A 17 8.96 26.40 -19.60
N TYR A 18 8.94 27.58 -18.98
CA TYR A 18 9.01 27.81 -17.54
C TYR A 18 7.76 27.29 -16.81
N VAL A 19 7.69 25.99 -16.53
CA VAL A 19 6.74 25.36 -15.57
C VAL A 19 7.46 24.17 -14.93
N LYS A 20 7.78 24.24 -13.64
CA LYS A 20 8.54 23.18 -12.94
C LYS A 20 7.58 22.13 -12.37
N THR A 21 7.40 21.04 -13.12
CA THR A 21 6.68 19.84 -12.69
C THR A 21 7.60 18.92 -11.87
N LEU A 22 7.16 18.51 -10.67
CA LEU A 22 7.80 17.50 -9.82
C LEU A 22 7.11 16.14 -10.05
N SER A 23 7.62 15.33 -10.99
CA SER A 23 7.00 14.05 -11.35
C SER A 23 7.41 12.91 -10.39
N LEU A 24 6.44 12.18 -9.85
CA LEU A 24 6.60 11.04 -8.93
C LEU A 24 6.02 9.77 -9.56
N MET A 25 6.83 9.01 -10.30
CA MET A 25 6.38 7.87 -11.12
C MET A 25 5.86 6.70 -10.26
N HIS A 26 4.62 6.20 -10.50
CA HIS A 26 4.00 5.02 -9.84
C HIS A 26 3.25 4.12 -10.87
N MET A 27 2.85 2.90 -10.45
CA MET A 27 2.33 1.71 -11.19
C MET A 27 1.71 1.80 -12.61
N ARG A 28 1.80 0.69 -13.37
CA ARG A 28 1.12 0.44 -14.66
C ARG A 28 -0.43 0.56 -14.65
N CYS A 29 -1.09 0.61 -13.49
CA CYS A 29 -2.52 0.94 -13.39
C CYS A 29 -2.80 2.38 -12.95
N CYS A 30 -1.85 3.06 -12.31
CA CYS A 30 -1.98 4.46 -11.89
C CYS A 30 -0.60 5.12 -11.96
N ALA A 31 -0.23 5.56 -13.18
CA ALA A 31 0.90 6.47 -13.33
C ALA A 31 0.54 7.78 -12.63
N ARG A 32 1.09 7.96 -11.42
CA ARG A 32 0.89 9.18 -10.65
C ARG A 32 1.71 10.30 -11.29
N TRP A 33 1.14 10.98 -12.27
CA TRP A 33 1.71 12.22 -12.78
C TRP A 33 1.27 13.34 -11.85
N MET A 34 2.01 13.50 -10.76
CA MET A 34 1.78 14.61 -9.86
C MET A 34 2.47 15.83 -10.46
N SER A 35 1.70 16.84 -10.88
CA SER A 35 2.26 18.18 -11.02
C SER A 35 1.76 18.99 -9.84
N LEU A 36 2.67 19.29 -8.93
CA LEU A 36 2.43 20.28 -7.88
C LEU A 36 2.37 21.64 -8.56
N GLU A 37 1.17 22.15 -8.81
CA GLU A 37 0.98 23.49 -9.35
C GLU A 37 0.70 24.46 -8.21
N CYS A 38 1.51 25.52 -8.12
CA CYS A 38 1.24 26.64 -7.22
C CYS A 38 0.54 27.73 -8.03
N GLN A 39 -0.78 27.85 -7.87
CA GLN A 39 -1.57 28.93 -8.46
C GLN A 39 -2.41 29.59 -7.37
N ASP A 40 -2.43 30.92 -7.32
CA ASP A 40 -3.19 31.69 -6.32
C ASP A 40 -2.84 31.35 -4.86
N GLY A 41 -1.62 30.85 -4.63
CA GLY A 41 -1.17 30.34 -3.31
C GLY A 41 -1.73 28.96 -2.95
N GLY A 42 -2.50 28.31 -3.82
CA GLY A 42 -2.97 26.93 -3.65
C GLY A 42 -1.98 25.90 -4.16
N ILE A 43 -2.03 24.71 -3.57
CA ILE A 43 -1.34 23.53 -4.10
C ILE A 43 -2.37 22.66 -4.79
N TYR A 44 -2.12 22.26 -6.03
CA TYR A 44 -3.03 21.38 -6.76
C TYR A 44 -2.36 20.06 -7.12
N LEU A 45 -3.11 18.96 -6.95
CA LEU A 45 -2.87 17.71 -7.65
C LEU A 45 -3.56 17.79 -9.01
N VAL A 46 -2.88 17.34 -10.05
CA VAL A 46 -3.40 17.37 -11.42
C VAL A 46 -3.41 15.96 -11.97
N ASN A 47 -4.52 15.52 -12.56
CA ASN A 47 -4.59 14.19 -13.16
C ASN A 47 -4.19 14.22 -14.65
N THR A 48 -4.21 13.05 -15.31
CA THR A 48 -3.84 12.92 -16.73
C THR A 48 -4.79 13.62 -17.70
N ARG A 49 -5.96 14.08 -17.23
CA ARG A 49 -6.93 14.89 -17.98
C ARG A 49 -6.79 16.39 -17.70
N ASN A 50 -5.75 16.81 -16.98
CA ASN A 50 -5.56 18.17 -16.48
C ASN A 50 -6.66 18.66 -15.52
N GLU A 51 -7.42 17.76 -14.90
CA GLU A 51 -8.34 18.13 -13.84
C GLU A 51 -7.54 18.42 -12.56
N ARG A 52 -7.92 19.48 -11.85
CA ARG A 52 -7.20 20.00 -10.68
C ARG A 52 -7.95 19.69 -9.40
N PHE A 53 -7.23 19.17 -8.42
CA PHE A 53 -7.72 18.84 -7.09
C PHE A 53 -6.91 19.60 -6.06
N LEU A 54 -7.53 20.52 -5.33
CA LEU A 54 -6.84 21.33 -4.32
C LEU A 54 -6.30 20.40 -3.21
N ALA A 55 -4.98 20.36 -3.07
CA ALA A 55 -4.30 19.79 -1.93
C ALA A 55 -4.38 20.75 -0.75
N TYR A 56 -4.51 20.21 0.45
CA TYR A 56 -4.41 21.01 1.66
C TYR A 56 -2.93 21.29 1.98
N PRO A 57 -2.61 22.44 2.61
CA PRO A 57 -3.51 23.48 3.12
C PRO A 57 -4.28 24.24 2.04
N VAL A 58 -5.44 24.78 2.43
CA VAL A 58 -6.22 25.70 1.61
C VAL A 58 -5.30 26.82 1.08
N ALA A 59 -5.59 27.28 -0.13
CA ALA A 59 -4.80 28.28 -0.83
C ALA A 59 -4.46 29.49 0.06
N SER A 60 -3.16 29.69 0.29
CA SER A 60 -2.60 30.74 1.12
C SER A 60 -1.14 30.97 0.74
N ALA A 61 -0.58 32.13 1.07
CA ALA A 61 0.81 32.45 0.74
C ALA A 61 1.82 31.40 1.27
N ASP A 62 1.49 30.73 2.38
CA ASP A 62 2.36 29.74 3.04
C ASP A 62 2.00 28.29 2.72
N ALA A 63 1.03 28.03 1.83
CA ALA A 63 0.48 26.70 1.63
C ALA A 63 1.57 25.66 1.32
N ILE A 64 2.47 26.00 0.40
CA ILE A 64 3.60 25.15 0.01
C ILE A 64 4.56 24.87 1.17
N LEU A 65 4.82 25.86 2.03
CA LEU A 65 5.73 25.73 3.17
C LEU A 65 5.11 24.83 4.25
N LEU A 66 3.82 24.99 4.50
CA LEU A 66 3.06 24.15 5.44
C LEU A 66 2.95 22.71 4.95
N TRP A 67 2.72 22.50 3.65
CA TRP A 67 2.73 21.18 3.03
C TRP A 67 4.11 20.51 3.15
N LEU A 68 5.18 21.23 2.77
CA LEU A 68 6.55 20.73 2.85
C LEU A 68 6.96 20.41 4.29
N ARG A 69 6.59 21.26 5.24
CA ARG A 69 6.86 21.05 6.67
C ARG A 69 6.23 19.76 7.15
N GLU A 70 4.95 19.55 6.86
CA GLU A 70 4.24 18.34 7.28
C GLU A 70 4.78 17.09 6.57
N TYR A 71 5.03 17.16 5.26
CA TYR A 71 5.63 16.05 4.51
C TYR A 71 7.00 15.66 5.07
N THR A 72 7.85 16.65 5.35
CA THR A 72 9.18 16.44 5.95
C THR A 72 9.05 15.86 7.36
N ARG A 73 8.11 16.37 8.17
CA ARG A 73 7.83 15.82 9.51
C ARG A 73 7.45 14.34 9.43
N ARG A 74 6.54 13.96 8.54
CA ARG A 74 6.12 12.57 8.33
C ARG A 74 7.28 11.66 7.88
N LEU A 75 8.17 12.16 7.03
CA LEU A 75 9.39 11.44 6.64
C LEU A 75 10.36 11.27 7.82
N LEU A 76 10.68 12.35 8.53
CA LEU A 76 11.62 12.32 9.67
C LEU A 76 11.10 11.45 10.82
N GLU A 77 9.79 11.44 11.04
CA GLU A 77 9.18 10.55 12.01
C GLU A 77 9.11 9.11 11.53
N GLY A 78 9.38 8.80 10.26
CA GLY A 78 9.28 7.44 9.72
C GLY A 78 7.83 6.96 9.55
N ILE A 79 6.88 7.89 9.37
CA ILE A 79 5.53 7.55 8.93
C ILE A 79 5.58 7.01 7.51
N TYR A 80 6.40 7.60 6.63
CA TYR A 80 6.67 7.10 5.30
C TYR A 80 8.04 6.44 5.24
N GLY A 81 8.13 5.30 4.57
CA GLY A 81 9.36 4.52 4.42
C GLY A 81 9.90 4.54 3.00
N ILE A 82 11.16 4.17 2.85
CA ILE A 82 11.77 3.88 1.55
C ILE A 82 11.58 2.40 1.26
N GLY A 83 11.06 2.07 0.09
CA GLY A 83 10.83 0.69 -0.31
C GLY A 83 10.40 0.58 -1.76
N PRO A 84 10.09 -0.63 -2.24
CA PRO A 84 9.50 -0.81 -3.55
C PRO A 84 8.14 -0.12 -3.60
N ILE A 85 8.04 0.90 -4.46
CA ILE A 85 6.78 1.54 -4.82
C ILE A 85 5.85 0.53 -5.48
N ILE A 86 6.41 -0.33 -6.32
CA ILE A 86 5.70 -1.38 -7.03
C ILE A 86 6.15 -2.69 -6.40
N PRO A 87 5.31 -3.37 -5.58
CA PRO A 87 5.75 -4.50 -4.78
C PRO A 87 6.43 -5.62 -5.56
N PHE A 88 6.01 -5.87 -6.80
CA PHE A 88 6.59 -6.88 -7.69
C PHE A 88 7.83 -6.41 -8.48
N MET A 89 8.21 -5.14 -8.36
CA MET A 89 9.43 -4.58 -8.94
C MET A 89 10.39 -4.10 -7.85
N LEU A 90 10.69 -5.00 -6.91
CA LEU A 90 11.49 -4.80 -5.70
C LEU A 90 12.62 -3.76 -5.84
N GLU A 91 13.63 -4.06 -6.67
CA GLU A 91 14.81 -3.19 -6.83
C GLU A 91 14.62 -2.08 -7.87
N ARG A 92 13.67 -2.25 -8.80
CA ARG A 92 13.47 -1.33 -9.93
C ARG A 92 12.55 -0.16 -9.61
N SER A 93 11.84 -0.22 -8.48
CA SER A 93 10.82 0.76 -8.10
C SER A 93 11.07 1.37 -6.71
N LYS A 94 12.32 1.39 -6.23
CA LYS A 94 12.63 1.98 -4.92
C LYS A 94 12.30 3.46 -4.90
N GLY A 95 11.55 3.88 -3.89
CA GLY A 95 11.25 5.27 -3.61
C GLY A 95 10.53 5.45 -2.28
N ILE A 96 9.99 6.64 -2.05
CA ILE A 96 9.22 6.96 -0.85
C ILE A 96 7.82 6.37 -1.03
N SER A 97 7.46 5.41 -0.19
CA SER A 97 6.11 4.87 -0.12
C SER A 97 5.26 5.77 0.78
N LEU A 98 4.21 6.34 0.20
CA LEU A 98 3.27 7.19 0.93
C LEU A 98 2.26 6.40 1.76
N PHE A 99 2.33 5.08 1.77
CA PHE A 99 1.52 4.25 2.66
C PHE A 99 2.08 4.34 4.07
N PRO A 100 1.32 4.87 5.05
CA PRO A 100 1.79 5.01 6.41
C PRO A 100 2.26 3.69 7.04
N LEU A 101 3.45 3.71 7.63
CA LEU A 101 4.05 2.63 8.40
C LEU A 101 3.72 2.72 9.89
N LYS A 102 3.20 3.85 10.37
CA LYS A 102 2.71 4.04 11.74
C LYS A 102 1.76 5.24 11.81
N GLY A 103 1.16 5.44 12.98
CA GLY A 103 0.16 6.50 13.20
C GLY A 103 -1.28 6.00 13.00
N PRO A 104 -2.27 6.90 13.10
CA PRO A 104 -3.69 6.54 13.10
C PRO A 104 -4.19 6.00 11.76
N GLU A 105 -3.48 6.29 10.67
CA GLU A 105 -3.80 5.85 9.30
C GLU A 105 -3.33 4.41 9.02
N ARG A 106 -2.63 3.78 9.98
CA ARG A 106 -2.23 2.38 9.94
C ARG A 106 -3.00 1.59 11.00
N THR A 107 -3.55 0.46 10.60
CA THR A 107 -4.04 -0.55 11.53
C THR A 107 -3.23 -1.82 11.40
N HIS A 108 -3.26 -2.64 12.44
CA HIS A 108 -2.67 -3.98 12.39
C HIS A 108 -3.35 -4.93 13.36
N LYS A 109 -3.14 -6.22 13.12
CA LYS A 109 -3.59 -7.32 13.98
C LYS A 109 -2.62 -8.49 13.86
N VAL A 110 -2.41 -9.19 14.97
CA VAL A 110 -1.67 -10.45 15.01
C VAL A 110 -2.65 -11.58 15.30
N THR A 111 -2.64 -12.63 14.48
CA THR A 111 -3.42 -13.86 14.69
C THR A 111 -2.52 -15.05 14.43
N ARG A 112 -2.28 -15.91 15.43
CA ARG A 112 -1.36 -17.07 15.32
C ARG A 112 0.01 -16.71 14.72
N SER A 113 0.61 -15.63 15.22
CA SER A 113 1.87 -15.03 14.71
C SER A 113 1.82 -14.46 13.29
N VAL A 114 0.71 -14.55 12.56
CA VAL A 114 0.53 -13.83 11.30
C VAL A 114 0.18 -12.39 11.63
N HIS A 115 1.07 -11.47 11.29
CA HIS A 115 0.87 -10.03 11.46
C HIS A 115 0.39 -9.44 10.14
N ILE A 116 -0.82 -8.90 10.14
CA ILE A 116 -1.38 -8.12 9.04
C ILE A 116 -1.39 -6.65 9.44
N ALA A 117 -0.75 -5.81 8.62
CA ALA A 117 -0.80 -4.37 8.72
C ALA A 117 -1.43 -3.76 7.47
N SER A 118 -2.31 -2.79 7.69
CA SER A 118 -3.07 -2.14 6.63
C SER A 118 -2.88 -0.64 6.70
N SER A 119 -2.78 0.02 5.55
CA SER A 119 -2.90 1.47 5.47
C SER A 119 -3.54 1.90 4.15
N VAL A 120 -4.06 3.12 4.12
CA VAL A 120 -4.87 3.62 3.01
C VAL A 120 -4.45 5.05 2.63
N ILE A 121 -4.61 5.39 1.35
CA ILE A 121 -4.34 6.70 0.78
C ILE A 121 -5.52 7.11 -0.08
N TYR A 122 -5.97 8.36 0.11
CA TYR A 122 -6.96 8.99 -0.76
C TYR A 122 -6.30 9.48 -2.05
N MET A 123 -6.90 9.14 -3.19
CA MET A 123 -6.47 9.50 -4.54
C MET A 123 -7.56 10.35 -5.21
N PRO A 124 -7.68 11.65 -4.90
CA PRO A 124 -8.68 12.51 -5.53
C PRO A 124 -8.54 12.55 -7.07
N GLU A 125 -7.33 12.34 -7.59
CA GLU A 125 -7.00 12.34 -9.01
C GLU A 125 -7.51 11.11 -9.77
N HIS A 126 -7.92 10.05 -9.06
CA HIS A 126 -8.25 8.76 -9.63
C HIS A 126 -9.72 8.39 -9.38
N SER A 127 -10.40 7.84 -10.39
CA SER A 127 -11.82 7.49 -10.30
C SER A 127 -12.15 6.45 -9.22
N GLN A 128 -11.16 5.61 -8.87
CA GLN A 128 -11.30 4.66 -7.77
C GLN A 128 -11.29 5.34 -6.40
N GLY A 129 -10.78 6.55 -6.24
CA GLY A 129 -10.87 7.31 -4.99
C GLY A 129 -9.90 6.87 -3.89
N TRP A 130 -9.73 5.58 -3.62
CA TRP A 130 -8.88 5.09 -2.54
C TRP A 130 -7.96 3.96 -2.99
N THR A 131 -6.71 3.99 -2.53
CA THR A 131 -5.78 2.86 -2.63
C THR A 131 -5.36 2.41 -1.25
N TYR A 132 -5.18 1.12 -1.07
CA TYR A 132 -4.76 0.52 0.18
C TYR A 132 -3.55 -0.39 -0.04
N SER A 133 -2.74 -0.51 1.01
CA SER A 133 -1.62 -1.43 1.10
C SER A 133 -1.87 -2.37 2.26
N ILE A 134 -1.84 -3.68 1.96
CA ILE A 134 -1.82 -4.72 2.99
C ILE A 134 -0.43 -5.34 2.99
N ARG A 135 0.15 -5.40 4.18
CA ARG A 135 1.46 -5.94 4.48
C ARG A 135 1.29 -7.12 5.41
N MET A 136 1.88 -8.25 5.06
CA MET A 136 1.72 -9.48 5.81
C MET A 136 3.06 -10.16 6.01
N ARG A 137 3.26 -10.71 7.20
CA ARG A 137 4.45 -11.47 7.57
C ARG A 137 4.14 -12.39 8.74
N LEU A 138 5.01 -13.37 8.94
CA LEU A 138 5.08 -14.11 10.19
C LEU A 138 6.00 -13.38 11.16
N LEU A 139 5.59 -13.28 12.43
CA LEU A 139 6.42 -12.72 13.49
C LEU A 139 7.64 -13.59 13.77
N THR A 140 8.69 -12.97 14.30
CA THR A 140 9.93 -13.60 14.75
C THR A 140 9.99 -13.64 16.29
N PRO A 141 10.85 -14.48 16.91
CA PRO A 141 10.84 -14.76 18.35
C PRO A 141 10.85 -13.56 19.30
N ASP A 142 11.45 -12.45 18.90
CA ASP A 142 11.62 -11.26 19.74
C ASP A 142 10.42 -10.29 19.67
N GLU A 143 9.33 -10.68 19.02
CA GLU A 143 8.19 -9.79 18.72
C GLU A 143 6.95 -10.11 19.56
N GLU A 144 6.23 -9.06 19.95
CA GLU A 144 4.98 -9.18 20.70
C GLU A 144 3.90 -9.94 19.88
N GLY A 145 3.29 -10.95 20.50
CA GLY A 145 2.32 -11.84 19.84
C GLY A 145 2.94 -12.99 19.05
N TYR A 146 4.27 -13.15 19.13
CA TYR A 146 4.95 -14.35 18.63
C TYR A 146 4.51 -15.60 19.39
N MET A 147 4.41 -16.70 18.65
CA MET A 147 4.16 -18.05 19.13
C MET A 147 5.18 -18.96 18.46
N THR A 148 5.75 -19.91 19.21
CA THR A 148 6.68 -20.89 18.62
C THR A 148 5.98 -21.72 17.54
N PRO A 149 6.72 -22.32 16.59
CA PRO A 149 6.16 -23.21 15.58
C PRO A 149 5.29 -24.33 16.18
N GLU A 150 5.68 -24.89 17.33
CA GLU A 150 4.93 -25.92 18.04
C GLU A 150 3.60 -25.37 18.58
N ALA A 151 3.62 -24.19 19.19
CA ALA A 151 2.43 -23.57 19.78
C ALA A 151 1.42 -23.11 18.71
N ARG A 152 1.90 -22.59 17.57
CA ARG A 152 1.02 -22.18 16.46
C ARG A 152 0.70 -23.32 15.50
N GLY A 153 1.39 -24.46 15.59
CA GLY A 153 1.16 -25.66 14.78
C GLY A 153 1.73 -25.62 13.36
N PHE A 154 2.63 -24.68 13.04
CA PHE A 154 3.25 -24.58 11.71
C PHE A 154 4.53 -23.75 11.68
N THR A 155 5.43 -24.07 10.75
CA THR A 155 6.63 -23.27 10.47
C THR A 155 6.38 -22.22 9.39
N ARG A 156 5.48 -22.52 8.44
CA ARG A 156 5.05 -21.63 7.35
C ARG A 156 3.56 -21.77 7.12
N CYS A 157 2.94 -20.75 6.52
CA CYS A 157 1.53 -20.80 6.14
C CYS A 157 1.31 -20.09 4.80
N GLN A 158 0.30 -20.54 4.05
CA GLN A 158 -0.02 -19.97 2.74
C GLN A 158 -1.41 -19.35 2.74
N LEU A 159 -1.52 -18.15 2.18
CA LEU A 159 -2.82 -17.51 1.95
C LEU A 159 -3.62 -18.28 0.88
N THR A 160 -4.88 -18.60 1.16
CA THR A 160 -5.79 -19.29 0.23
C THR A 160 -6.85 -18.34 -0.31
N THR A 161 -7.56 -17.64 0.57
CA THR A 161 -8.71 -16.81 0.24
C THR A 161 -8.73 -15.54 1.08
N ARG A 162 -9.52 -14.57 0.62
CA ARG A 162 -9.78 -13.31 1.30
C ARG A 162 -11.26 -13.00 1.28
N HIS A 163 -11.70 -12.28 2.29
CA HIS A 163 -13.02 -11.70 2.40
C HIS A 163 -12.89 -10.25 2.88
N TRP A 164 -13.41 -9.31 2.09
CA TRP A 164 -13.46 -7.89 2.43
C TRP A 164 -14.86 -7.46 2.75
N VAL A 165 -14.97 -6.58 3.74
CA VAL A 165 -16.17 -5.83 4.08
C VAL A 165 -15.82 -4.35 3.94
N ILE A 166 -16.47 -3.70 2.97
CA ILE A 166 -16.26 -2.30 2.62
C ILE A 166 -17.53 -1.56 3.03
N GLU A 167 -17.41 -0.75 4.06
CA GLU A 167 -18.50 0.07 4.58
C GLU A 167 -18.34 1.50 4.08
N LYS A 168 -19.47 2.08 3.65
CA LYS A 168 -19.57 3.49 3.31
C LYS A 168 -20.69 4.06 4.18
N GLU A 169 -20.50 5.29 4.62
CA GLU A 169 -21.52 6.01 5.36
C GLU A 169 -22.82 6.06 4.55
N ASP A 170 -23.94 5.72 5.21
CA ASP A 170 -25.29 5.62 4.65
C ASP A 170 -25.49 4.59 3.53
N ASP A 171 -24.56 3.64 3.34
CA ASP A 171 -24.70 2.53 2.38
C ASP A 171 -24.69 1.17 3.08
N THR A 172 -25.22 0.16 2.39
CA THR A 172 -25.08 -1.23 2.81
C THR A 172 -23.63 -1.72 2.66
N PRO A 173 -23.08 -2.47 3.65
CA PRO A 173 -21.73 -3.00 3.54
C PRO A 173 -21.55 -3.89 2.31
N GLN A 174 -20.54 -3.60 1.49
CA GLN A 174 -20.19 -4.41 0.34
C GLN A 174 -19.25 -5.55 0.76
N HIS A 175 -19.59 -6.77 0.34
CA HIS A 175 -18.77 -7.96 0.59
C HIS A 175 -18.03 -8.40 -0.68
N VAL A 176 -16.72 -8.57 -0.59
CA VAL A 176 -15.88 -9.07 -1.69
C VAL A 176 -15.14 -10.32 -1.25
N ARG A 177 -15.41 -11.46 -1.87
CA ARG A 177 -14.72 -12.73 -1.59
C ARG A 177 -13.90 -13.16 -2.80
N GLY A 178 -12.74 -13.77 -2.57
CA GLY A 178 -11.92 -14.27 -3.67
C GLY A 178 -10.72 -15.07 -3.22
N ARG A 179 -10.09 -15.75 -4.18
CA ARG A 179 -8.86 -16.51 -3.97
C ARG A 179 -7.63 -15.60 -3.97
N GLY A 180 -6.68 -15.89 -3.09
CA GLY A 180 -5.42 -15.15 -2.93
C GLY A 180 -5.63 -13.64 -2.77
N VAL A 181 -4.62 -12.86 -3.08
CA VAL A 181 -4.68 -11.40 -3.24
C VAL A 181 -4.05 -11.03 -4.57
N ILE A 182 -4.74 -10.23 -5.38
CA ILE A 182 -4.33 -9.85 -6.74
C ILE A 182 -3.92 -11.03 -7.66
N GLY A 183 -4.32 -12.27 -7.36
CA GLY A 183 -3.87 -13.47 -8.09
C GLY A 183 -2.62 -14.15 -7.51
N ILE A 184 -2.19 -13.78 -6.31
CA ILE A 184 -1.01 -14.27 -5.60
C ILE A 184 -1.45 -14.93 -4.29
N PHE A 185 -0.73 -15.98 -3.89
CA PHE A 185 -1.00 -16.84 -2.73
C PHE A 185 0.26 -16.89 -1.85
N PRO A 186 0.66 -15.77 -1.22
CA PRO A 186 1.93 -15.67 -0.49
C PRO A 186 2.09 -16.79 0.55
N ILE A 187 3.29 -17.37 0.58
CA ILE A 187 3.71 -18.38 1.56
C ILE A 187 4.59 -17.66 2.58
N LEU A 188 4.09 -17.44 3.79
CA LEU A 188 4.78 -16.70 4.83
C LEU A 188 5.71 -17.62 5.63
N THR A 189 6.93 -17.14 5.87
CA THR A 189 7.94 -17.76 6.73
C THR A 189 8.40 -16.74 7.77
N GLU A 190 9.07 -17.19 8.83
CA GLU A 190 9.66 -16.24 9.80
C GLU A 190 10.69 -15.34 9.10
N GLY A 191 10.53 -14.03 9.24
CA GLY A 191 11.42 -13.05 8.61
C GLY A 191 11.27 -12.88 7.10
N GLY A 192 10.30 -13.53 6.45
CA GLY A 192 10.14 -13.47 5.00
C GLY A 192 8.90 -14.14 4.41
N TRP A 193 8.99 -14.41 3.12
CA TRP A 193 8.01 -15.18 2.37
C TRP A 193 8.66 -15.88 1.19
N VAL A 194 8.08 -16.98 0.73
CA VAL A 194 8.59 -17.76 -0.41
C VAL A 194 7.91 -17.32 -1.69
N LEU A 195 8.73 -16.99 -2.69
CA LEU A 195 8.32 -16.76 -4.06
C LEU A 195 8.63 -18.00 -4.91
N ASN A 196 7.59 -18.71 -5.33
CA ASN A 196 7.68 -19.84 -6.24
C ASN A 196 6.39 -19.96 -7.10
N ARG A 197 6.26 -21.06 -7.85
CA ARG A 197 5.09 -21.30 -8.72
C ARG A 197 3.76 -21.42 -7.97
N TRP A 198 3.79 -21.73 -6.68
CA TRP A 198 2.60 -21.88 -5.85
C TRP A 198 2.17 -20.54 -5.25
N SER A 199 3.13 -19.71 -4.86
CA SER A 199 2.85 -18.37 -4.36
C SER A 199 2.45 -17.42 -5.49
N ASP A 200 3.02 -17.55 -6.69
CA ASP A 200 2.73 -16.69 -7.84
C ASP A 200 2.42 -17.53 -9.10
N PRO A 201 1.26 -18.22 -9.12
CA PRO A 201 0.89 -19.10 -10.23
C PRO A 201 0.69 -18.35 -11.55
N HIS A 202 0.45 -17.04 -11.47
CA HIS A 202 0.24 -16.16 -12.62
C HIS A 202 1.50 -15.39 -13.03
N ARG A 203 2.65 -15.63 -12.39
CA ARG A 203 3.96 -15.08 -12.76
C ARG A 203 4.01 -13.56 -12.80
N GLN A 204 3.37 -12.89 -11.84
CA GLN A 204 3.41 -11.44 -11.68
C GLN A 204 4.81 -10.92 -11.35
N TYR A 205 5.61 -11.70 -10.62
CA TYR A 205 7.02 -11.44 -10.35
C TYR A 205 7.94 -11.95 -11.48
N GLY A 206 7.37 -12.43 -12.59
CA GLY A 206 8.09 -13.03 -13.71
C GLY A 206 8.34 -14.53 -13.54
N ARG A 207 9.17 -15.11 -14.40
CA ARG A 207 9.68 -16.47 -14.20
C ARG A 207 10.80 -16.39 -13.16
N VAL A 208 10.52 -16.89 -11.97
CA VAL A 208 11.49 -16.93 -10.88
C VAL A 208 11.65 -18.38 -10.45
N GLU A 209 12.90 -18.81 -10.27
CA GLU A 209 13.19 -20.01 -9.48
C GLU A 209 12.76 -19.76 -8.03
N GLU A 210 12.58 -20.82 -7.26
CA GLU A 210 12.18 -20.68 -5.86
C GLU A 210 13.14 -19.76 -5.11
N LYS A 211 12.58 -18.75 -4.45
CA LYS A 211 13.36 -17.71 -3.77
C LYS A 211 12.69 -17.31 -2.48
N GLU A 212 13.46 -17.29 -1.40
CA GLU A 212 13.07 -16.61 -0.18
C GLU A 212 13.25 -15.09 -0.33
N VAL A 213 12.18 -14.35 -0.03
CA VAL A 213 12.14 -12.90 -0.02
C VAL A 213 12.08 -12.45 1.43
N LYS A 214 13.07 -11.67 1.85
CA LYS A 214 13.13 -11.13 3.22
C LYS A 214 12.09 -10.03 3.43
N GLY A 215 11.56 -9.96 4.64
CA GLY A 215 10.61 -8.93 5.08
C GLY A 215 9.16 -9.24 4.77
N GLU A 216 8.34 -8.20 4.67
CA GLU A 216 6.89 -8.32 4.47
C GLU A 216 6.55 -8.68 3.02
N PHE A 217 5.57 -9.55 2.84
CA PHE A 217 4.83 -9.58 1.59
C PHE A 217 3.89 -8.39 1.56
N ILE A 218 3.95 -7.62 0.47
CA ILE A 218 3.16 -6.39 0.30
C ILE A 218 2.35 -6.53 -0.96
N TYR A 219 1.05 -6.27 -0.88
CA TYR A 219 0.27 -5.97 -2.06
C TYR A 219 -0.51 -4.67 -1.89
N GLN A 220 -0.81 -4.05 -3.02
CA GLN A 220 -1.54 -2.80 -3.10
C GLN A 220 -2.70 -3.00 -4.06
N SER A 221 -3.84 -2.41 -3.74
CA SER A 221 -5.01 -2.41 -4.61
C SER A 221 -5.85 -1.18 -4.31
N CYS A 222 -7.01 -1.10 -4.94
CA CYS A 222 -7.89 0.05 -4.82
C CYS A 222 -9.27 -0.39 -4.39
N THR A 223 -9.93 0.49 -3.66
CA THR A 223 -11.32 0.35 -3.26
C THR A 223 -12.06 1.59 -3.76
N GLY A 224 -13.31 1.44 -4.16
CA GLY A 224 -14.06 2.44 -4.92
C GLY A 224 -14.21 3.80 -4.23
N SER A 225 -14.71 4.77 -4.98
CA SER A 225 -14.90 6.14 -4.50
C SER A 225 -16.19 6.30 -3.70
N PHE A 226 -16.17 7.23 -2.75
CA PHE A 226 -17.36 7.66 -2.00
C PHE A 226 -17.77 9.06 -2.44
N PRO A 227 -19.05 9.42 -2.27
CA PRO A 227 -19.48 10.81 -2.38
C PRO A 227 -18.61 11.70 -1.50
N ARG A 228 -18.29 12.91 -1.99
CA ARG A 228 -17.39 13.82 -1.28
C ARG A 228 -17.94 14.16 0.11
N GLY A 229 -17.08 14.01 1.12
CA GLY A 229 -17.43 14.28 2.52
C GLY A 229 -18.03 13.10 3.27
N LYS A 230 -18.21 11.94 2.63
CA LYS A 230 -18.61 10.70 3.29
C LYS A 230 -17.42 9.88 3.74
N GLU A 231 -17.51 9.30 4.93
CA GLU A 231 -16.48 8.40 5.45
C GLU A 231 -16.83 6.93 5.18
N GLY A 232 -15.85 6.05 5.41
CA GLY A 232 -16.05 4.62 5.26
C GLY A 232 -15.05 3.82 6.09
N SER A 233 -15.22 2.52 6.09
CA SER A 233 -14.31 1.59 6.77
C SER A 233 -14.02 0.39 5.87
N PHE A 234 -12.78 -0.09 5.91
CA PHE A 234 -12.38 -1.30 5.20
C PHE A 234 -11.86 -2.28 6.24
N ARG A 235 -12.46 -3.47 6.26
CA ARG A 235 -12.04 -4.58 7.13
C ARG A 235 -12.15 -5.89 6.40
N GLY A 236 -11.75 -6.96 7.06
CA GLY A 236 -12.06 -8.29 6.57
C GLY A 236 -11.23 -9.36 7.24
N ASP A 237 -11.04 -10.43 6.50
CA ASP A 237 -10.34 -11.60 6.96
C ASP A 237 -9.70 -12.33 5.78
N MET A 238 -8.67 -13.09 6.10
CA MET A 238 -7.91 -13.89 5.17
C MET A 238 -7.76 -15.28 5.73
N ASN A 239 -7.91 -16.30 4.88
CA ASN A 239 -7.71 -17.66 5.30
C ASN A 239 -6.33 -18.16 4.89
N PHE A 240 -5.68 -18.84 5.83
CA PHE A 240 -4.37 -19.42 5.67
C PHE A 240 -4.41 -20.91 5.96
N VAL A 241 -3.58 -21.65 5.27
CA VAL A 241 -3.38 -23.08 5.49
C VAL A 241 -1.92 -23.35 5.87
N PRO A 242 -1.66 -24.26 6.81
CA PRO A 242 -0.30 -24.53 7.24
C PRO A 242 0.53 -25.39 6.26
N ASN A 243 1.86 -25.19 6.31
CA ASN A 243 2.93 -26.01 5.72
C ASN A 243 2.87 -26.36 4.21
N ILE A 244 2.29 -25.54 3.33
CA ILE A 244 2.22 -25.91 1.90
C ILE A 244 3.56 -25.85 1.16
N GLU A 245 3.91 -26.97 0.52
CA GLU A 245 4.68 -27.00 -0.74
C GLU A 245 4.07 -27.92 -1.82
N SER A 246 3.22 -28.89 -1.45
CA SER A 246 2.50 -29.79 -2.38
C SER A 246 1.16 -30.35 -1.87
N ALA A 247 0.93 -30.34 -0.55
CA ALA A 247 -0.34 -30.61 0.09
C ALA A 247 -0.48 -29.74 1.36
N PRO A 248 -1.67 -29.15 1.63
CA PRO A 248 -1.93 -28.51 2.92
C PRO A 248 -1.82 -29.52 4.05
N GLU A 249 -1.03 -29.20 5.07
CA GLU A 249 -1.02 -29.95 6.31
C GLU A 249 -1.75 -29.14 7.37
N GLY A 250 -2.79 -29.75 7.96
CA GLY A 250 -3.58 -29.13 9.01
C GLY A 250 -4.73 -28.26 8.51
N ASP A 251 -5.53 -27.79 9.46
CA ASP A 251 -6.77 -27.08 9.20
C ASP A 251 -6.52 -25.62 8.78
N GLU A 252 -7.36 -25.15 7.85
CA GLU A 252 -7.41 -23.74 7.49
C GLU A 252 -7.75 -22.89 8.72
N PHE A 253 -7.08 -21.74 8.84
CA PHE A 253 -7.33 -20.78 9.91
C PHE A 253 -7.49 -19.37 9.37
N GLN A 254 -8.35 -18.62 10.03
CA GLN A 254 -8.68 -17.26 9.66
C GLN A 254 -7.74 -16.28 10.37
N VAL A 255 -7.30 -15.27 9.64
CA VAL A 255 -6.48 -14.14 10.11
C VAL A 255 -7.26 -12.86 9.87
N GLU A 256 -7.53 -12.14 10.95
CA GLU A 256 -8.31 -10.90 10.92
C GLU A 256 -7.51 -9.74 10.30
N VAL A 257 -8.17 -8.98 9.42
CA VAL A 257 -7.70 -7.67 8.95
C VAL A 257 -8.50 -6.59 9.65
N LYS A 258 -7.87 -5.98 10.66
CA LYS A 258 -8.49 -4.93 11.48
C LYS A 258 -8.99 -3.77 10.62
N ALA A 259 -10.20 -3.32 10.93
CA ALA A 259 -10.83 -2.19 10.24
C ALA A 259 -9.93 -0.96 10.24
N PHE A 260 -9.71 -0.38 9.05
CA PHE A 260 -9.05 0.92 8.90
C PHE A 260 -10.02 1.95 8.30
N PRO A 261 -9.99 3.20 8.80
CA PRO A 261 -10.89 4.24 8.32
C PRO A 261 -10.47 4.73 6.93
N MET A 262 -11.47 5.00 6.09
CA MET A 262 -11.32 5.66 4.79
C MET A 262 -11.99 7.03 4.88
N GLY A 263 -11.32 7.97 5.55
CA GLY A 263 -11.79 9.34 5.74
C GLY A 263 -10.82 10.34 5.12
N TYR A 264 -11.35 11.44 4.57
CA TYR A 264 -10.56 12.42 3.81
C TYR A 264 -9.36 12.94 4.61
N PRO A 265 -8.12 12.79 4.09
CA PRO A 265 -6.95 13.19 4.83
C PRO A 265 -6.88 14.71 4.90
N LYS A 266 -6.35 15.21 6.03
CA LYS A 266 -6.09 16.64 6.17
C LYS A 266 -5.09 17.13 5.13
N TYR A 267 -4.09 16.34 4.73
CA TYR A 267 -3.09 16.71 3.73
C TYR A 267 -3.08 15.70 2.58
N LEU A 268 -2.92 16.18 1.35
CA LEU A 268 -2.81 15.35 0.15
C LEU A 268 -1.34 15.32 -0.30
N TYR A 269 -0.76 14.13 -0.42
CA TYR A 269 0.64 13.89 -0.83
C TYR A 269 0.69 12.96 -2.01
#